data_AF-A0A250IPK5-F1
#
_entry.id   AF-A0A250IPK5-F1
#
_cell.length_a   1.000
_cell.length_b   1.000
_cell.length_c   1.000
_cell.angle_alpha   90.00
_cell.angle_beta   90.00
_cell.angle_gamma   90.00
#
_symmetry.space_group_name_H-M   'P 1'
#
loop_
_entity.id
_entity.type
_entity.pdbx_description
1 polymer ?
#
loop_
_entity_poly.entity_id
_entity_poly.type
_entity_poly.pdbx_seq_one_letter_code
_entity_poly.pdbx_strand_id
1 'polypeptide(L)'
;MKTSLLTWCGLAAALSLFPACGAMDGRGSSETPPYGGDASGAPRDPSSPDAPDQGQPSSGLLTAGDWDDNLNFDFFQRYLTKASAALNLSALPSADRVIITVRDEEGRPVSNALVRVDGSGGGTRFQGPTASDGRVLFLPAHDGAQAGESFSVTVSPPPGGTGTPFTTAVEGKAWDVTLPGVQGEAPRELDVAFVVDTTGSMGDELAYLKAEIQDIADSLGTHFPQVSVRYGLVLYRDEGDDYVARSFDFTSSLPTLRSRLEAQGADGGGDYPEAMERGLEEGVKLSWRTSNTARVLFLMADAPTHEPKHDAFLRAAQGARQAGIKVYPIAASGVADSAEFQMRQAAQLTRGRYLFLTNDSGVGNDHAEPHIPCYQVQLLKHLLVRTIGSELEGRRLPVSGSELVRSVGNPSQDGACTLQDGTVTYY
;
A
#
# COMPACT_ATOMS: atom_id res chain seq x y z
N MET A 1 62.86 3.22 24.10
CA MET A 1 61.95 2.90 25.23
C MET A 1 60.68 2.34 24.61
N LYS A 2 60.49 1.01 24.64
CA LYS A 2 59.49 0.29 25.48
C LYS A 2 58.09 0.89 25.24
N THR A 3 57.06 0.21 24.72
CA THR A 3 56.56 -1.18 24.88
C THR A 3 55.33 -1.29 23.92
N SER A 4 55.18 -2.29 23.03
CA SER A 4 54.73 -3.69 23.22
C SER A 4 53.22 -3.86 22.96
N LEU A 5 52.80 -4.45 21.82
CA LEU A 5 52.44 -5.89 21.60
C LEU A 5 51.01 -6.20 22.13
N LEU A 6 50.15 -7.05 21.57
CA LEU A 6 50.15 -7.89 20.36
C LEU A 6 48.70 -8.39 20.16
N THR A 7 48.39 -8.70 18.91
CA THR A 7 47.42 -9.70 18.43
C THR A 7 47.49 -11.02 19.21
N TRP A 8 46.38 -11.77 19.31
CA TRP A 8 46.40 -13.25 19.27
C TRP A 8 45.07 -13.83 18.78
N CYS A 9 45.21 -14.90 18.01
CA CYS A 9 44.20 -15.67 17.30
C CYS A 9 44.34 -17.12 17.80
N GLY A 10 43.23 -17.85 17.95
CA GLY A 10 43.22 -19.30 17.72
C GLY A 10 42.97 -20.25 18.91
N LEU A 11 42.07 -21.20 18.60
CA LEU A 11 42.03 -22.63 18.93
C LEU A 11 41.26 -23.18 20.15
N ALA A 12 40.21 -23.94 19.81
CA ALA A 12 40.01 -25.39 20.02
C ALA A 12 39.68 -25.98 21.42
N ALA A 13 38.48 -26.59 21.46
CA ALA A 13 38.11 -27.94 21.90
C ALA A 13 38.56 -28.48 23.28
N ALA A 14 37.60 -29.03 24.05
CA ALA A 14 37.56 -30.44 24.50
C ALA A 14 36.47 -30.74 25.56
N LEU A 15 35.77 -31.87 25.37
CA LEU A 15 35.32 -32.92 26.33
C LEU A 15 34.43 -32.51 27.55
N SER A 16 33.45 -33.28 28.04
CA SER A 16 33.37 -34.73 28.29
C SER A 16 31.95 -35.21 28.65
N LEU A 17 31.75 -36.53 28.55
CA LEU A 17 30.56 -37.35 28.82
C LEU A 17 30.17 -37.55 30.31
N PHE A 18 28.86 -37.83 30.55
CA PHE A 18 28.13 -38.72 31.51
C PHE A 18 28.85 -39.33 32.75
N PRO A 19 28.16 -39.65 33.90
CA PRO A 19 26.92 -40.46 33.96
C PRO A 19 25.92 -40.29 35.16
N ALA A 20 24.73 -40.87 34.96
CA ALA A 20 23.88 -41.70 35.85
C ALA A 20 23.52 -41.33 37.32
N CYS A 21 22.19 -41.28 37.54
CA CYS A 21 21.38 -42.03 38.54
C CYS A 21 21.55 -41.81 40.06
N GLY A 22 20.45 -41.45 40.72
CA GLY A 22 20.30 -41.54 42.19
C GLY A 22 18.98 -40.92 42.68
N ALA A 23 18.05 -41.79 43.12
CA ALA A 23 16.72 -41.46 43.63
C ALA A 23 16.74 -40.83 45.04
N MET A 24 15.71 -40.05 45.39
CA MET A 24 15.14 -39.98 46.74
C MET A 24 13.74 -39.35 46.77
N ASP A 25 12.92 -39.90 47.66
CA ASP A 25 11.48 -39.76 47.84
C ASP A 25 10.95 -38.38 48.27
N GLY A 26 9.68 -38.12 47.95
CA GLY A 26 8.87 -37.06 48.56
C GLY A 26 7.39 -37.14 48.19
N ARG A 27 6.59 -37.77 49.06
CA ARG A 27 5.13 -37.98 48.95
C ARG A 27 4.34 -36.66 48.80
N GLY A 28 3.30 -36.69 47.96
CA GLY A 28 2.25 -35.68 47.92
C GLY A 28 1.06 -36.14 47.07
N SER A 29 0.03 -36.63 47.74
CA SER A 29 -1.25 -37.17 47.25
C SER A 29 -2.09 -36.20 46.41
N SER A 30 -2.76 -36.70 45.37
CA SER A 30 -4.22 -36.58 45.20
C SER A 30 -4.70 -37.26 43.91
N GLU A 31 -5.90 -37.82 44.00
CA GLU A 31 -6.51 -38.81 43.14
C GLU A 31 -6.95 -38.26 41.78
N THR A 32 -6.82 -39.08 40.75
CA THR A 32 -7.51 -38.93 39.46
C THR A 32 -8.92 -39.52 39.54
N PRO A 33 -9.94 -38.87 38.95
CA PRO A 33 -11.14 -39.56 38.50
C PRO A 33 -11.12 -39.75 36.97
N PRO A 34 -11.86 -40.76 36.46
CA PRO A 34 -11.75 -41.25 35.09
C PRO A 34 -12.61 -40.46 34.10
N TYR A 35 -12.14 -40.42 32.86
CA TYR A 35 -12.82 -39.88 31.69
C TYR A 35 -13.92 -40.85 31.22
N GLY A 36 -15.16 -40.36 31.09
CA GLY A 36 -16.25 -41.08 30.45
C GLY A 36 -17.58 -40.32 30.50
N GLY A 37 -18.14 -40.02 29.33
CA GLY A 37 -19.59 -39.85 29.15
C GLY A 37 -20.11 -38.44 28.83
N ASP A 38 -20.70 -38.36 27.64
CA ASP A 38 -21.87 -37.56 27.24
C ASP A 38 -21.76 -36.06 26.93
N ALA A 39 -21.84 -35.80 25.62
CA ALA A 39 -22.27 -34.54 25.03
C ALA A 39 -23.78 -34.33 25.31
N SER A 40 -24.08 -33.41 26.22
CA SER A 40 -25.40 -32.79 26.32
C SER A 40 -25.21 -31.28 26.37
N GLY A 41 -25.81 -30.59 25.40
CA GLY A 41 -25.70 -29.14 25.21
C GLY A 41 -26.12 -28.36 26.45
N ALA A 42 -25.27 -27.42 26.85
CA ALA A 42 -25.61 -26.41 27.84
C ALA A 42 -26.62 -25.40 27.25
N PRO A 43 -27.60 -24.91 28.02
CA PRO A 43 -28.56 -23.93 27.54
C PRO A 43 -27.87 -22.58 27.32
N ARG A 44 -28.15 -21.94 26.17
CA ARG A 44 -27.74 -20.56 25.89
C ARG A 44 -28.47 -19.60 26.83
N ASP A 45 -27.73 -18.68 27.40
CA ASP A 45 -28.19 -17.56 28.22
C ASP A 45 -29.04 -16.60 27.36
N PRO A 46 -30.34 -16.33 27.67
CA PRO A 46 -31.24 -15.63 26.76
C PRO A 46 -31.22 -14.10 26.91
N SER A 47 -30.09 -13.48 27.29
CA SER A 47 -30.02 -12.02 27.45
C SER A 47 -28.79 -11.37 26.80
N SER A 48 -28.51 -11.74 25.55
CA SER A 48 -27.81 -10.86 24.61
C SER A 48 -28.86 -10.39 23.60
N PRO A 49 -29.03 -9.08 23.36
CA PRO A 49 -29.87 -8.63 22.27
C PRO A 49 -29.23 -9.14 20.97
N ASP A 50 -29.95 -10.01 20.25
CA ASP A 50 -29.60 -10.38 18.89
C ASP A 50 -29.33 -9.10 18.10
N ALA A 51 -28.15 -9.02 17.48
CA ALA A 51 -27.85 -7.97 16.52
C ALA A 51 -28.96 -7.98 15.47
N PRO A 52 -29.54 -6.82 15.12
CA PRO A 52 -30.58 -6.79 14.10
C PRO A 52 -30.01 -7.40 12.82
N ASP A 53 -30.81 -8.25 12.17
CA ASP A 53 -30.59 -8.74 10.81
C ASP A 53 -30.56 -7.53 9.87
N GLN A 54 -29.38 -6.92 9.76
CA GLN A 54 -29.07 -5.89 8.80
C GLN A 54 -29.11 -6.61 7.45
N GLY A 55 -30.18 -6.41 6.68
CA GLY A 55 -30.27 -6.91 5.31
C GLY A 55 -28.99 -6.58 4.52
N GLN A 56 -28.71 -7.31 3.44
CA GLN A 56 -27.47 -7.19 2.67
C GLN A 56 -27.05 -5.70 2.50
N PRO A 57 -25.86 -5.30 2.97
CA PRO A 57 -25.45 -3.91 2.97
C PRO A 57 -25.44 -3.35 1.54
N SER A 58 -26.02 -2.16 1.37
CA SER A 58 -26.05 -1.44 0.09
C SER A 58 -24.75 -0.66 -0.14
N SER A 59 -24.29 -0.59 -1.39
CA SER A 59 -23.17 0.28 -1.79
C SER A 59 -23.52 1.77 -1.71
N GLY A 60 -22.49 2.63 -1.74
CA GLY A 60 -22.64 4.08 -1.70
C GLY A 60 -22.87 4.64 -0.30
N LEU A 61 -22.49 3.92 0.74
CA LEU A 61 -22.65 4.35 2.13
C LEU A 61 -21.32 4.82 2.72
N LEU A 62 -20.22 4.09 2.46
CA LEU A 62 -18.93 4.39 3.08
C LEU A 62 -18.44 5.78 2.69
N THR A 63 -17.98 6.54 3.67
CA THR A 63 -17.36 7.86 3.50
C THR A 63 -15.86 7.77 3.70
N ALA A 64 -15.11 8.56 2.94
CA ALA A 64 -13.66 8.52 2.96
C ALA A 64 -13.04 9.89 2.64
N GLY A 65 -11.79 10.07 3.07
CA GLY A 65 -10.90 11.14 2.64
C GLY A 65 -9.65 10.61 1.93
N ASP A 66 -8.88 11.51 1.31
CA ASP A 66 -7.57 11.19 0.74
C ASP A 66 -6.52 12.25 1.05
N TRP A 67 -5.27 11.79 1.14
CA TRP A 67 -4.09 12.58 1.40
C TRP A 67 -2.97 12.21 0.43
N ASP A 68 -2.37 13.22 -0.19
CA ASP A 68 -1.24 13.05 -1.10
C ASP A 68 0.05 13.56 -0.44
N ASP A 69 0.82 12.62 0.13
CA ASP A 69 2.14 12.88 0.72
C ASP A 69 3.20 13.29 -0.33
N ASN A 70 2.99 13.00 -1.62
CA ASN A 70 3.90 13.45 -2.67
C ASN A 70 3.68 14.92 -3.03
N LEU A 71 2.42 15.37 -2.98
CA LEU A 71 2.01 16.76 -3.13
C LEU A 71 2.40 17.59 -1.90
N ASN A 72 2.13 17.08 -0.70
CA ASN A 72 2.39 17.76 0.58
C ASN A 72 3.70 17.27 1.24
N PHE A 73 4.78 17.25 0.47
CA PHE A 73 5.97 16.47 0.81
C PHE A 73 6.77 16.97 2.02
N ASP A 74 6.90 18.27 2.26
CA ASP A 74 7.67 18.71 3.43
C ASP A 74 6.93 18.40 4.74
N PHE A 75 5.59 18.28 4.72
CA PHE A 75 4.81 17.73 5.84
C PHE A 75 5.11 16.26 6.02
N PHE A 76 5.05 15.49 4.92
CA PHE A 76 5.37 14.07 4.96
C PHE A 76 6.76 13.81 5.56
N GLN A 77 7.79 14.57 5.18
CA GLN A 77 9.15 14.38 5.72
C GLN A 77 9.22 14.60 7.25
N ARG A 78 8.48 15.58 7.78
CA ARG A 78 8.43 15.82 9.23
C ARG A 78 7.61 14.76 9.96
N TYR A 79 6.46 14.38 9.40
CA TYR A 79 5.67 13.26 9.88
C TYR A 79 6.53 11.99 9.94
N LEU A 80 7.21 11.64 8.84
CA LEU A 80 8.05 10.46 8.70
C LEU A 80 9.15 10.41 9.76
N THR A 81 9.84 11.54 10.00
CA THR A 81 10.90 11.63 11.01
C THR A 81 10.35 11.46 12.43
N LYS A 82 9.23 12.13 12.74
CA LYS A 82 8.61 12.06 14.08
C LYS A 82 8.03 10.67 14.36
N ALA A 83 7.27 10.13 13.41
CA ALA A 83 6.59 8.84 13.53
C ALA A 83 7.59 7.69 13.58
N SER A 84 8.64 7.70 12.74
CA SER A 84 9.71 6.69 12.79
C SER A 84 10.37 6.61 14.17
N ALA A 85 10.70 7.77 14.76
CA ALA A 85 11.29 7.82 16.10
C ALA A 85 10.32 7.37 17.20
N ALA A 86 9.05 7.75 17.11
CA ALA A 86 8.03 7.39 18.09
C ALA A 86 7.65 5.90 18.06
N LEU A 87 7.57 5.33 16.86
CA LEU A 87 7.15 3.95 16.62
C LEU A 87 8.32 2.95 16.61
N ASN A 88 9.57 3.43 16.64
CA ASN A 88 10.77 2.61 16.48
C ASN A 88 10.77 1.77 15.18
N LEU A 89 10.19 2.31 14.11
CA LEU A 89 10.14 1.69 12.78
C LEU A 89 11.05 2.43 11.80
N SER A 90 11.66 1.70 10.87
CA SER A 90 12.54 2.29 9.84
C SER A 90 11.72 3.20 8.90
N ALA A 91 12.24 4.40 8.63
CA ALA A 91 11.71 5.28 7.60
C ALA A 91 12.49 5.11 6.29
N LEU A 92 11.78 5.04 5.17
CA LEU A 92 12.41 5.03 3.85
C LEU A 92 13.05 6.40 3.56
N PRO A 93 14.38 6.47 3.33
CA PRO A 93 15.04 7.73 3.00
C PRO A 93 14.52 8.31 1.67
N SER A 94 13.82 9.43 1.75
CA SER A 94 13.15 10.03 0.58
C SER A 94 13.43 11.53 0.39
N ALA A 95 14.15 12.17 1.32
CA ALA A 95 14.43 13.62 1.30
C ALA A 95 15.20 14.09 0.05
N ASP A 96 15.99 13.20 -0.55
CA ASP A 96 16.77 13.42 -1.76
C ASP A 96 16.02 13.03 -3.05
N ARG A 97 14.70 12.82 -2.96
CA ARG A 97 13.88 12.38 -4.10
C ARG A 97 14.11 13.20 -5.37
N VAL A 98 14.13 12.49 -6.48
CA VAL A 98 14.19 13.03 -7.84
C VAL A 98 12.94 12.61 -8.59
N ILE A 99 12.23 13.60 -9.16
CA ILE A 99 11.11 13.34 -10.06
C ILE A 99 11.63 13.38 -11.50
N ILE A 100 11.55 12.23 -12.18
CA ILE A 100 11.90 12.11 -13.59
C ILE A 100 10.60 12.26 -14.38
N THR A 101 10.52 13.27 -15.24
CA THR A 101 9.36 13.54 -16.11
C THR A 101 9.74 13.27 -17.56
N VAL A 102 9.04 12.35 -18.21
CA VAL A 102 9.24 12.00 -19.62
C VAL A 102 8.10 12.59 -20.44
N ARG A 103 8.46 13.36 -21.48
CA ARG A 103 7.53 13.97 -22.43
C ARG A 103 7.92 13.65 -23.87
N ASP A 104 6.97 13.72 -24.78
CA ASP A 104 7.27 13.75 -26.21
C ASP A 104 7.74 15.15 -26.67
N GLU A 105 7.99 15.29 -27.96
CA GLU A 105 8.45 16.53 -28.59
C GLU A 105 7.40 17.66 -28.53
N GLU A 106 6.11 17.32 -28.36
CA GLU A 106 5.01 18.27 -28.14
C GLU A 106 4.76 18.57 -26.64
N GLY A 107 5.52 17.98 -25.73
CA GLY A 107 5.40 18.18 -24.30
C GLY A 107 4.32 17.34 -23.60
N ARG A 108 3.67 16.41 -24.31
CA ARG A 108 2.68 15.49 -23.73
C ARG A 108 3.39 14.42 -22.89
N PRO A 109 2.80 13.99 -21.76
CA PRO A 109 3.38 12.94 -20.94
C PRO A 109 3.47 11.62 -21.71
N VAL A 110 4.58 10.90 -21.57
CA VAL A 110 4.72 9.55 -22.14
C VAL A 110 4.46 8.52 -21.05
N SER A 111 3.29 7.90 -21.09
CA SER A 111 2.89 6.84 -20.17
C SER A 111 3.65 5.54 -20.44
N ASN A 112 4.06 4.85 -19.36
CA ASN A 112 4.71 3.54 -19.38
C ASN A 112 6.03 3.48 -20.19
N ALA A 113 6.72 4.62 -20.35
CA ALA A 113 8.09 4.65 -20.87
C ALA A 113 9.04 4.06 -19.83
N LEU A 114 9.95 3.17 -20.25
CA LEU A 114 10.86 2.50 -19.33
C LEU A 114 12.07 3.38 -19.04
N VAL A 115 12.18 3.83 -17.79
CA VAL A 115 13.28 4.66 -17.30
C VAL A 115 14.30 3.77 -16.61
N ARG A 116 15.58 3.97 -16.94
CA ARG A 116 16.73 3.35 -16.28
C ARG A 116 17.71 4.44 -15.86
N VAL A 117 18.09 4.46 -14.59
CA VAL A 117 19.04 5.41 -14.01
C VAL A 117 20.35 4.69 -13.73
N ASP A 118 21.43 5.16 -14.33
CA ASP A 118 22.78 4.66 -14.08
C ASP A 118 23.62 5.67 -13.32
N GLY A 119 24.40 5.18 -12.36
CA GLY A 119 25.38 5.99 -11.63
C GLY A 119 26.73 6.02 -12.35
N SER A 120 27.48 7.11 -12.20
CA SER A 120 28.82 7.26 -12.78
C SER A 120 29.86 6.32 -12.17
N GLY A 121 29.60 5.77 -10.98
CA GLY A 121 30.39 4.66 -10.41
C GLY A 121 30.17 3.31 -11.09
N GLY A 122 29.29 3.26 -12.10
CA GLY A 122 28.85 2.04 -12.77
C GLY A 122 27.65 1.39 -12.08
N GLY A 123 26.86 0.68 -12.89
CA GLY A 123 25.67 -0.05 -12.46
C GLY A 123 24.38 0.79 -12.52
N THR A 124 23.27 0.07 -12.63
CA THR A 124 21.92 0.64 -12.61
C THR A 124 21.46 0.80 -11.17
N ARG A 125 21.01 2.01 -10.82
CA ARG A 125 20.45 2.36 -9.50
C ARG A 125 18.96 2.12 -9.45
N PHE A 126 18.25 2.48 -10.53
CA PHE A 126 16.81 2.33 -10.61
C PHE A 126 16.36 1.95 -12.02
N GLN A 127 15.30 1.16 -12.08
CA GLN A 127 14.56 0.90 -13.30
C GLN A 127 13.07 0.78 -13.00
N GLY A 128 12.23 1.42 -13.83
CA GLY A 128 10.78 1.34 -13.73
C GLY A 128 10.09 2.15 -14.82
N PRO A 129 8.80 1.88 -15.09
CA PRO A 129 8.05 2.64 -16.07
C PRO A 129 7.57 3.98 -15.49
N THR A 130 7.36 4.96 -16.36
CA THR A 130 6.61 6.18 -16.01
C THR A 130 5.13 5.86 -15.76
N ALA A 131 4.52 6.57 -14.80
CA ALA A 131 3.07 6.59 -14.66
C ALA A 131 2.42 7.37 -15.82
N SER A 132 1.09 7.40 -15.87
CA SER A 132 0.32 8.05 -16.94
C SER A 132 0.56 9.55 -17.06
N ASP A 133 1.03 10.20 -15.99
CA ASP A 133 1.47 11.60 -15.98
C ASP A 133 2.91 11.79 -16.51
N GLY A 134 3.51 10.75 -17.06
CA GLY A 134 4.87 10.72 -17.60
C GLY A 134 5.95 10.73 -16.53
N ARG A 135 5.61 10.53 -15.25
CA ARG A 135 6.58 10.70 -14.15
C ARG A 135 6.89 9.40 -13.42
N VAL A 136 8.13 9.27 -12.95
CA VAL A 136 8.60 8.18 -12.07
C VAL A 136 9.51 8.73 -10.97
N LEU A 137 9.52 8.06 -9.82
CA LEU A 137 10.26 8.47 -8.63
C LEU A 137 11.60 7.71 -8.52
N PHE A 138 12.70 8.46 -8.49
CA PHE A 138 14.04 7.96 -8.16
C PHE A 138 14.44 8.48 -6.77
N LEU A 139 14.99 7.61 -5.91
CA LEU A 139 15.40 7.95 -4.55
C LEU A 139 16.88 7.60 -4.38
N PRO A 140 17.82 8.53 -4.66
CA PRO A 140 19.23 8.20 -4.78
C PRO A 140 19.80 7.42 -3.58
N ALA A 141 19.63 7.90 -2.36
CA ALA A 141 20.14 7.25 -1.15
C ALA A 141 19.54 5.86 -0.94
N HIS A 142 18.23 5.71 -1.18
CA HIS A 142 17.52 4.44 -1.06
C HIS A 142 17.91 3.45 -2.17
N ASP A 143 18.11 3.95 -3.38
CA ASP A 143 18.49 3.20 -4.57
C ASP A 143 20.02 2.95 -4.66
N GLY A 144 20.73 3.14 -3.54
CA GLY A 144 22.13 2.75 -3.37
C GLY A 144 23.15 3.70 -4.01
N ALA A 145 22.76 4.94 -4.30
CA ALA A 145 23.68 5.93 -4.82
C ALA A 145 24.70 6.39 -3.77
N GLN A 146 25.91 6.70 -4.23
CA GLN A 146 26.95 7.26 -3.38
C GLN A 146 26.79 8.78 -3.26
N ALA A 147 27.28 9.36 -2.16
CA ALA A 147 27.24 10.81 -1.97
C ALA A 147 28.01 11.54 -3.09
N GLY A 148 27.33 12.46 -3.77
CA GLY A 148 27.92 13.20 -4.90
C GLY A 148 28.03 12.40 -6.20
N GLU A 149 27.44 11.20 -6.29
CA GLU A 149 27.36 10.44 -7.54
C GLU A 149 26.57 11.22 -8.59
N SER A 150 27.07 11.23 -9.83
CA SER A 150 26.38 11.78 -10.99
C SER A 150 25.63 10.69 -11.74
N PHE A 151 24.55 11.06 -12.44
CA PHE A 151 23.67 10.10 -13.08
C PHE A 151 23.50 10.36 -14.58
N SER A 152 23.16 9.28 -15.28
CA SER A 152 22.56 9.34 -16.61
C SER A 152 21.23 8.60 -16.60
N VAL A 153 20.28 9.08 -17.42
CA VAL A 153 18.98 8.47 -17.58
C VAL A 153 18.87 7.94 -19.00
N THR A 154 18.53 6.67 -19.13
CA THR A 154 18.10 6.06 -20.38
C THR A 154 16.58 5.88 -20.34
N VAL A 155 15.87 6.44 -21.30
CA VAL A 155 14.42 6.29 -21.45
C VAL A 155 14.15 5.50 -22.72
N SER A 156 13.41 4.39 -22.59
CA SER A 156 12.95 3.60 -23.74
C SER A 156 11.46 3.86 -23.99
N PRO A 157 11.00 3.81 -25.26
CA PRO A 157 9.58 3.89 -25.56
C PRO A 157 8.75 2.85 -24.81
N PRO A 158 7.44 3.12 -24.62
CA PRO A 158 6.54 2.14 -24.02
C PRO A 158 6.57 0.83 -24.82
N PRO A 159 6.33 -0.34 -24.19
CA PRO A 159 6.29 -1.62 -24.92
C PRO A 159 5.29 -1.57 -26.08
N GLY A 160 5.77 -1.90 -27.29
CA GLY A 160 5.00 -1.82 -28.53
C GLY A 160 4.94 -0.42 -29.17
N GLY A 161 5.51 0.60 -28.54
CA GLY A 161 5.63 1.96 -29.07
C GLY A 161 6.71 2.11 -30.13
N THR A 162 6.59 3.14 -30.96
CA THR A 162 7.63 3.55 -31.91
C THR A 162 8.75 4.32 -31.19
N GLY A 163 9.89 4.53 -31.86
CA GLY A 163 11.02 5.30 -31.32
C GLY A 163 12.19 4.43 -30.86
N THR A 164 13.25 5.08 -30.39
CA THR A 164 14.47 4.42 -29.90
C THR A 164 14.83 4.91 -28.50
N PRO A 165 15.52 4.09 -27.68
CA PRO A 165 16.01 4.55 -26.40
C PRO A 165 16.87 5.82 -26.53
N PHE A 166 16.66 6.76 -25.61
CA PHE A 166 17.40 8.03 -25.52
C PHE A 166 18.13 8.09 -24.18
N THR A 167 19.41 8.47 -24.20
CA THR A 167 20.24 8.61 -23.00
C THR A 167 20.74 10.03 -22.85
N THR A 168 20.57 10.61 -21.65
CA THR A 168 21.09 11.95 -21.32
C THR A 168 21.70 11.98 -19.92
N ALA A 169 22.70 12.85 -19.73
CA ALA A 169 23.13 13.25 -18.39
C ALA A 169 22.07 14.12 -17.73
N VAL A 170 22.02 14.10 -16.40
CA VAL A 170 20.99 14.79 -15.60
C VAL A 170 21.60 15.39 -14.33
N GLU A 171 21.01 16.49 -13.85
CA GLU A 171 21.46 17.21 -12.65
C GLU A 171 20.26 17.77 -11.87
N GLY A 172 20.42 18.01 -10.57
CA GLY A 172 19.36 18.58 -9.72
C GLY A 172 18.30 17.57 -9.26
N LYS A 173 17.16 18.09 -8.78
CA LYS A 173 16.06 17.31 -8.14
C LYS A 173 14.85 17.01 -9.05
N ALA A 174 14.82 17.58 -10.25
CA ALA A 174 13.77 17.35 -11.24
C ALA A 174 14.43 17.18 -12.61
N TRP A 175 14.17 16.05 -13.26
CA TRP A 175 14.79 15.70 -14.54
C TRP A 175 13.71 15.60 -15.60
N ASP A 176 13.62 16.63 -16.45
CA ASP A 176 12.74 16.63 -17.62
C ASP A 176 13.47 16.04 -18.81
N VAL A 177 12.93 14.96 -19.38
CA VAL A 177 13.49 14.23 -20.52
C VAL A 177 12.49 14.24 -21.66
N THR A 178 12.88 14.79 -22.80
CA THR A 178 12.13 14.66 -24.06
C THR A 178 12.55 13.38 -24.77
N LEU A 179 11.59 12.49 -25.03
CA LEU A 179 11.79 11.23 -25.73
C LEU A 179 11.44 11.40 -27.22
N PRO A 180 12.44 11.44 -28.12
CA PRO A 180 12.19 11.73 -29.55
C PRO A 180 11.49 10.58 -30.29
N GLY A 181 10.65 10.92 -31.27
CA GLY A 181 10.00 9.92 -32.14
C GLY A 181 8.92 9.06 -31.46
N VAL A 182 8.43 9.52 -30.30
CA VAL A 182 7.32 8.93 -29.54
C VAL A 182 6.18 9.93 -29.50
N GLN A 183 4.95 9.44 -29.53
CA GLN A 183 3.77 10.23 -29.24
C GLN A 183 3.22 9.84 -27.87
N GLY A 184 3.10 10.81 -26.96
CA GLY A 184 2.53 10.60 -25.63
C GLY A 184 1.04 10.26 -25.72
N GLU A 185 0.66 9.11 -25.16
CA GLU A 185 -0.72 8.64 -25.11
C GLU A 185 -1.12 8.18 -23.70
N ALA A 186 -2.33 8.57 -23.29
CA ALA A 186 -2.96 8.07 -22.08
C ALA A 186 -3.21 6.54 -22.20
N PRO A 187 -3.09 5.78 -21.10
CA PRO A 187 -3.36 4.35 -21.12
C PRO A 187 -4.83 4.08 -21.46
N ARG A 188 -5.07 3.05 -22.28
CA ARG A 188 -6.42 2.51 -22.55
C ARG A 188 -6.66 1.16 -21.87
N GLU A 189 -5.79 0.87 -20.93
CA GLU A 189 -5.72 -0.38 -20.21
C GLU A 189 -5.61 -0.05 -18.73
N LEU A 190 -6.45 -0.69 -17.92
CA LEU A 190 -6.46 -0.55 -16.47
C LEU A 190 -6.39 -1.91 -15.81
N ASP A 191 -5.38 -2.13 -14.99
CA ASP A 191 -5.35 -3.23 -14.04
C ASP A 191 -5.63 -2.66 -12.64
N VAL A 192 -6.71 -3.12 -11.99
CA VAL A 192 -7.02 -2.77 -10.60
C VAL A 192 -6.93 -4.03 -9.75
N ALA A 193 -6.09 -4.00 -8.72
CA ALA A 193 -6.03 -5.05 -7.72
C ALA A 193 -6.60 -4.53 -6.40
N PHE A 194 -7.39 -5.36 -5.73
CA PHE A 194 -7.84 -5.14 -4.36
C PHE A 194 -7.07 -6.11 -3.46
N VAL A 195 -6.30 -5.59 -2.51
CA VAL A 195 -5.65 -6.36 -1.44
C VAL A 195 -6.42 -6.04 -0.18
N VAL A 196 -7.10 -7.05 0.38
CA VAL A 196 -8.10 -6.85 1.42
C VAL A 196 -7.73 -7.67 2.64
N ASP A 197 -7.62 -6.99 3.77
CA ASP A 197 -7.59 -7.62 5.08
C ASP A 197 -8.93 -8.31 5.36
N THR A 198 -8.86 -9.58 5.74
CA THR A 198 -10.04 -10.43 6.00
C THR A 198 -10.00 -11.07 7.39
N THR A 199 -9.31 -10.42 8.33
CA THR A 199 -9.28 -10.77 9.75
C THR A 199 -10.61 -10.41 10.42
N GLY A 200 -10.83 -10.90 11.64
CA GLY A 200 -12.07 -10.69 12.37
C GLY A 200 -12.42 -9.21 12.64
N SER A 201 -11.41 -8.34 12.83
CA SER A 201 -11.60 -6.92 13.13
C SER A 201 -12.23 -6.15 11.98
N MET A 202 -11.98 -6.58 10.73
CA MET A 202 -12.58 -6.00 9.52
C MET A 202 -14.02 -6.46 9.26
N GLY A 203 -14.62 -7.29 10.13
CA GLY A 203 -15.85 -8.01 9.83
C GLY A 203 -17.09 -7.15 9.61
N ASP A 204 -17.21 -6.05 10.33
CA ASP A 204 -18.29 -5.06 10.19
C ASP A 204 -18.16 -4.25 8.90
N GLU A 205 -16.95 -3.90 8.49
CA GLU A 205 -16.67 -3.11 7.29
C GLU A 205 -16.59 -3.96 6.02
N LEU A 206 -16.10 -5.20 6.11
CA LEU A 206 -15.85 -6.07 4.95
C LEU A 206 -17.13 -6.30 4.13
N ALA A 207 -18.28 -6.39 4.79
CA ALA A 207 -19.56 -6.55 4.10
C ALA A 207 -19.90 -5.33 3.21
N TYR A 208 -19.65 -4.12 3.70
CA TYR A 208 -19.83 -2.88 2.93
C TYR A 208 -18.74 -2.71 1.88
N LEU A 209 -17.47 -3.01 2.21
CA LEU A 209 -16.36 -2.97 1.24
C LEU A 209 -16.62 -3.89 0.05
N LYS A 210 -17.19 -5.08 0.24
CA LYS A 210 -17.59 -5.96 -0.87
C LYS A 210 -18.63 -5.30 -1.77
N ALA A 211 -19.65 -4.65 -1.20
CA ALA A 211 -20.67 -3.95 -1.97
C ALA A 211 -20.07 -2.76 -2.74
N GLU A 212 -19.19 -1.99 -2.09
CA GLU A 212 -18.48 -0.87 -2.73
C GLU A 212 -17.57 -1.33 -3.87
N ILE A 213 -16.77 -2.39 -3.69
CA ILE A 213 -15.89 -2.93 -4.73
C ILE A 213 -16.72 -3.36 -5.95
N GLN A 214 -17.87 -4.00 -5.75
CA GLN A 214 -18.76 -4.39 -6.84
C GLN A 214 -19.32 -3.16 -7.58
N ASP A 215 -19.80 -2.15 -6.86
CA ASP A 215 -20.34 -0.92 -7.46
C ASP A 215 -19.28 -0.12 -8.21
N ILE A 216 -18.05 -0.06 -7.67
CA ILE A 216 -16.91 0.55 -8.35
C ILE A 216 -16.63 -0.20 -9.64
N ALA A 217 -16.56 -1.53 -9.59
CA ALA A 217 -16.24 -2.33 -10.76
C ALA A 217 -17.29 -2.15 -11.88
N ASP A 218 -18.58 -2.06 -11.53
CA ASP A 218 -19.68 -1.71 -12.45
C ASP A 218 -19.55 -0.26 -12.97
N SER A 219 -19.19 0.69 -12.09
CA SER A 219 -19.00 2.11 -12.43
C SER A 219 -17.86 2.32 -13.41
N LEU A 220 -16.76 1.57 -13.31
CA LEU A 220 -15.62 1.70 -14.23
C LEU A 220 -16.00 1.41 -15.68
N GLY A 221 -16.83 0.40 -15.93
CA GLY A 221 -17.31 0.09 -17.28
C GLY A 221 -18.20 1.20 -17.86
N THR A 222 -18.90 1.93 -17.00
CA THR A 222 -19.79 3.03 -17.39
C THR A 222 -19.03 4.34 -17.62
N HIS A 223 -18.10 4.69 -16.71
CA HIS A 223 -17.34 5.94 -16.76
C HIS A 223 -16.19 5.90 -17.77
N PHE A 224 -15.62 4.72 -18.03
CA PHE A 224 -14.46 4.55 -18.91
C PHE A 224 -14.70 3.46 -19.97
N PRO A 225 -15.73 3.60 -20.83
CA PRO A 225 -16.15 2.54 -21.76
C PRO A 225 -15.09 2.15 -22.80
N GLN A 226 -14.10 3.02 -23.05
CA GLN A 226 -12.98 2.77 -23.96
C GLN A 226 -11.78 2.08 -23.30
N VAL A 227 -11.83 1.83 -21.99
CA VAL A 227 -10.71 1.28 -21.22
C VAL A 227 -10.90 -0.22 -21.00
N SER A 228 -9.89 -1.02 -21.36
CA SER A 228 -9.88 -2.45 -21.07
C SER A 228 -9.47 -2.69 -19.62
N VAL A 229 -10.45 -2.99 -18.76
CA VAL A 229 -10.25 -3.20 -17.32
C VAL A 229 -10.01 -4.69 -16.99
N ARG A 230 -9.08 -4.96 -16.08
CA ARG A 230 -8.94 -6.26 -15.40
C ARG A 230 -8.91 -6.07 -13.89
N TYR A 231 -9.43 -7.04 -13.17
CA TYR A 231 -9.59 -7.03 -11.72
C TYR A 231 -8.79 -8.17 -11.07
N GLY A 232 -7.88 -7.83 -10.18
CA GLY A 232 -7.17 -8.76 -9.29
C GLY A 232 -7.73 -8.67 -7.87
N LEU A 233 -7.64 -9.77 -7.13
CA LEU A 233 -8.03 -9.82 -5.72
C LEU A 233 -7.00 -10.60 -4.93
N VAL A 234 -6.48 -10.01 -3.86
CA VAL A 234 -5.68 -10.70 -2.85
C VAL A 234 -6.39 -10.52 -1.52
N LEU A 235 -6.48 -11.60 -0.77
CA LEU A 235 -7.03 -11.62 0.57
C LEU A 235 -5.92 -12.05 1.49
N TYR A 236 -5.80 -11.43 2.66
CA TYR A 236 -4.86 -11.89 3.67
C TYR A 236 -5.52 -11.93 5.04
N ARG A 237 -4.96 -12.76 5.92
CA ARG A 237 -5.26 -12.81 7.36
C ARG A 237 -3.94 -12.89 8.10
N ASP A 238 -3.86 -13.70 9.16
CA ASP A 238 -2.64 -13.84 9.93
C ASP A 238 -1.93 -15.20 9.80
N GLU A 239 -0.72 -15.25 10.35
CA GLU A 239 0.05 -16.46 10.57
C GLU A 239 -0.71 -17.43 11.50
N GLY A 240 -0.97 -18.64 11.01
CA GLY A 240 -1.70 -19.67 11.76
C GLY A 240 -3.21 -19.71 11.51
N ASP A 241 -3.76 -18.75 10.77
CA ASP A 241 -5.14 -18.80 10.26
C ASP A 241 -5.28 -19.79 9.07
N ASP A 242 -6.53 -19.98 8.61
CA ASP A 242 -6.87 -20.80 7.43
C ASP A 242 -6.06 -20.48 6.17
N TYR A 243 -5.54 -19.26 6.09
CA TYR A 243 -4.60 -18.79 5.08
C TYR A 243 -3.93 -17.51 5.57
N VAL A 244 -2.65 -17.37 5.23
CA VAL A 244 -1.96 -16.08 5.39
C VAL A 244 -2.31 -15.16 4.23
N ALA A 245 -2.26 -15.66 2.99
CA ALA A 245 -2.69 -14.93 1.80
C ALA A 245 -3.29 -15.85 0.73
N ARG A 246 -4.31 -15.37 0.01
CA ARG A 246 -4.95 -16.02 -1.14
C ARG A 246 -5.01 -15.05 -2.30
N SER A 247 -4.41 -15.44 -3.42
CA SER A 247 -4.30 -14.60 -4.61
C SER A 247 -5.22 -15.12 -5.71
N PHE A 248 -6.05 -14.23 -6.24
CA PHE A 248 -6.86 -14.44 -7.42
C PHE A 248 -6.39 -13.51 -8.51
N ASP A 249 -5.76 -14.11 -9.53
CA ASP A 249 -5.18 -13.35 -10.64
C ASP A 249 -6.24 -12.63 -11.48
N PHE A 250 -5.76 -11.70 -12.30
CA PHE A 250 -6.55 -10.77 -13.10
C PHE A 250 -7.62 -11.46 -13.96
N THR A 251 -8.84 -10.96 -13.86
CA THR A 251 -9.97 -11.34 -14.73
C THR A 251 -10.62 -10.09 -15.32
N SER A 252 -11.13 -10.17 -16.54
CA SER A 252 -12.01 -9.14 -17.12
C SER A 252 -13.50 -9.38 -16.82
N SER A 253 -13.82 -10.48 -16.11
CA SER A 253 -15.19 -10.86 -15.78
C SER A 253 -15.62 -10.28 -14.43
N LEU A 254 -16.48 -9.26 -14.47
CA LEU A 254 -17.15 -8.71 -13.28
C LEU A 254 -17.90 -9.78 -12.47
N PRO A 255 -18.68 -10.70 -13.08
CA PRO A 255 -19.31 -11.79 -12.32
C PRO A 255 -18.30 -12.68 -11.59
N THR A 256 -17.12 -12.90 -12.17
CA THR A 256 -16.06 -13.69 -11.52
C THR A 256 -15.47 -12.95 -10.32
N LEU A 257 -15.22 -11.64 -10.43
CA LEU A 257 -14.78 -10.82 -9.28
C LEU A 257 -15.85 -10.85 -8.17
N ARG A 258 -17.12 -10.61 -8.53
CA ARG A 258 -18.25 -10.62 -7.60
C ARG A 258 -18.35 -11.94 -6.83
N SER A 259 -18.35 -13.07 -7.54
CA SER A 259 -18.39 -14.40 -6.92
C SER A 259 -17.19 -14.66 -6.00
N ARG A 260 -15.99 -14.18 -6.36
CA ARG A 260 -14.81 -14.28 -5.49
C ARG A 260 -14.99 -13.48 -4.21
N LEU A 261 -15.49 -12.25 -4.29
CA LEU A 261 -15.73 -11.39 -3.12
C LEU A 261 -16.84 -11.93 -2.20
N GLU A 262 -17.94 -12.37 -2.77
CA GLU A 262 -19.09 -12.93 -2.03
C GLU A 262 -18.71 -14.16 -1.22
N ALA A 263 -17.77 -14.97 -1.71
CA ALA A 263 -17.31 -16.18 -1.04
C ALA A 263 -16.42 -15.92 0.20
N GLN A 264 -16.05 -14.67 0.47
CA GLN A 264 -15.14 -14.36 1.58
C GLN A 264 -15.90 -14.08 2.87
N GLY A 265 -15.25 -14.29 4.00
CA GLY A 265 -15.72 -13.91 5.32
C GLY A 265 -14.55 -13.41 6.14
N ALA A 266 -14.82 -12.44 7.02
CA ALA A 266 -13.89 -12.01 8.03
C ALA A 266 -13.81 -13.09 9.11
N ASP A 267 -12.61 -13.56 9.42
CA ASP A 267 -12.35 -14.54 10.47
C ASP A 267 -10.86 -14.55 10.78
N GLY A 268 -10.45 -15.15 11.90
CA GLY A 268 -9.06 -15.14 12.34
C GLY A 268 -8.62 -13.78 12.91
N GLY A 269 -7.31 -13.50 12.88
CA GLY A 269 -6.72 -12.31 13.50
C GLY A 269 -6.53 -12.45 15.02
N GLY A 270 -5.97 -13.59 15.45
CA GLY A 270 -5.87 -13.94 16.86
C GLY A 270 -4.99 -12.99 17.69
N ASP A 271 -3.86 -12.57 17.13
CA ASP A 271 -3.02 -11.50 17.66
C ASP A 271 -3.08 -10.27 16.77
N TYR A 272 -2.91 -9.10 17.38
CA TYR A 272 -2.65 -7.84 16.70
C TYR A 272 -1.16 -7.57 16.90
N PRO A 273 -0.31 -7.38 15.88
CA PRO A 273 -0.53 -7.03 14.44
C PRO A 273 -1.04 -8.14 13.49
N GLU A 274 -1.09 -7.88 12.17
CA GLU A 274 -1.57 -8.82 11.11
C GLU A 274 -0.52 -9.00 9.97
N ALA A 275 -0.80 -9.85 8.96
CA ALA A 275 0.15 -10.15 7.85
C ALA A 275 0.05 -9.21 6.61
N MET A 276 -0.08 -7.90 6.82
CA MET A 276 -0.23 -6.91 5.74
C MET A 276 0.91 -6.95 4.69
N GLU A 277 2.13 -7.32 5.06
CA GLU A 277 3.26 -7.43 4.14
C GLU A 277 3.05 -8.57 3.15
N ARG A 278 2.40 -9.66 3.57
CA ARG A 278 2.11 -10.81 2.72
C ARG A 278 1.03 -10.43 1.71
N GLY A 279 0.01 -9.70 2.15
CA GLY A 279 -1.02 -9.15 1.26
C GLY A 279 -0.41 -8.27 0.17
N LEU A 280 0.44 -7.29 0.54
CA LEU A 280 1.08 -6.40 -0.43
C LEU A 280 2.06 -7.16 -1.35
N GLU A 281 2.87 -8.07 -0.81
CA GLU A 281 3.80 -8.88 -1.59
C GLU A 281 3.07 -9.70 -2.66
N GLU A 282 1.98 -10.38 -2.31
CA GLU A 282 1.20 -11.16 -3.25
C GLU A 282 0.46 -10.29 -4.28
N GLY A 283 -0.03 -9.10 -3.87
CA GLY A 283 -0.63 -8.13 -4.79
C GLY A 283 0.35 -7.64 -5.87
N VAL A 284 1.62 -7.45 -5.51
CA VAL A 284 2.68 -7.07 -6.45
C VAL A 284 3.03 -8.21 -7.42
N LYS A 285 2.86 -9.48 -7.03
CA LYS A 285 3.17 -10.65 -7.86
C LYS A 285 2.09 -11.04 -8.88
N LEU A 286 0.91 -10.41 -8.85
CA LEU A 286 -0.15 -10.67 -9.84
C LEU A 286 0.33 -10.44 -11.28
N SER A 287 -0.39 -10.97 -12.27
CA SER A 287 0.00 -10.89 -13.69
C SER A 287 -0.27 -9.53 -14.34
N TRP A 288 0.30 -8.46 -13.79
CA TRP A 288 0.18 -7.09 -14.28
C TRP A 288 0.57 -6.97 -15.77
N ARG A 289 -0.23 -6.26 -16.56
CA ARG A 289 0.08 -6.01 -17.98
C ARG A 289 1.35 -5.19 -18.12
N THR A 290 2.16 -5.50 -19.13
CA THR A 290 3.40 -4.78 -19.44
C THR A 290 3.23 -3.70 -20.50
N SER A 291 2.15 -3.76 -21.30
CA SER A 291 1.72 -2.72 -22.24
C SER A 291 1.37 -1.40 -21.53
N ASN A 292 1.00 -0.37 -22.30
CA ASN A 292 0.62 0.95 -21.76
C ASN A 292 -0.65 0.87 -20.90
N THR A 293 -0.48 0.54 -19.62
CA THR A 293 -1.52 0.21 -18.64
C THR A 293 -1.37 1.06 -17.39
N ALA A 294 -2.48 1.65 -16.91
CA ALA A 294 -2.57 2.17 -15.56
C ALA A 294 -2.68 0.99 -14.57
N ARG A 295 -1.74 0.90 -13.61
CA ARG A 295 -1.67 -0.19 -12.62
C ARG A 295 -1.99 0.37 -11.24
N VAL A 296 -3.13 -0.02 -10.68
CA VAL A 296 -3.65 0.52 -9.42
C VAL A 296 -3.86 -0.64 -8.44
N LEU A 297 -3.29 -0.53 -7.24
CA LEU A 297 -3.51 -1.48 -6.15
C LEU A 297 -4.14 -0.73 -4.97
N PHE A 298 -5.34 -1.13 -4.55
CA PHE A 298 -5.95 -0.68 -3.32
C PHE A 298 -5.62 -1.66 -2.19
N LEU A 299 -5.01 -1.17 -1.11
CA LEU A 299 -4.66 -1.98 0.07
C LEU A 299 -5.57 -1.58 1.23
N MET A 300 -6.50 -2.43 1.63
CA MET A 300 -7.48 -2.15 2.71
C MET A 300 -7.07 -2.88 3.97
N ALA A 301 -6.82 -2.14 5.06
CA ALA A 301 -6.46 -2.73 6.36
C ALA A 301 -6.73 -1.78 7.53
N ASP A 302 -6.75 -2.34 8.74
CA ASP A 302 -6.83 -1.68 10.04
C ASP A 302 -5.60 -1.99 10.94
N ALA A 303 -4.78 -2.98 10.59
CA ALA A 303 -3.65 -3.42 11.38
C ALA A 303 -2.28 -3.20 10.69
N PRO A 304 -1.20 -2.98 11.46
CA PRO A 304 0.16 -2.96 10.94
C PRO A 304 0.64 -4.38 10.64
N THR A 305 1.81 -4.50 10.01
CA THR A 305 2.50 -5.79 9.93
C THR A 305 3.06 -6.24 11.27
N HIS A 306 3.15 -7.55 11.49
CA HIS A 306 3.97 -8.13 12.56
C HIS A 306 5.41 -7.59 12.61
N GLU A 307 6.01 -7.47 13.79
CA GLU A 307 7.45 -7.27 13.88
C GLU A 307 8.20 -8.60 13.68
N PRO A 308 9.36 -8.62 12.96
CA PRO A 308 10.08 -7.51 12.33
C PRO A 308 9.75 -7.33 10.83
N LYS A 309 8.50 -7.56 10.40
CA LYS A 309 8.10 -7.65 8.98
C LYS A 309 7.94 -6.31 8.26
N HIS A 310 8.06 -5.19 8.98
CA HIS A 310 8.02 -3.84 8.39
C HIS A 310 8.97 -3.67 7.18
N ASP A 311 10.21 -4.16 7.27
CA ASP A 311 11.15 -4.08 6.15
C ASP A 311 10.71 -4.94 4.94
N ALA A 312 9.96 -6.03 5.18
CA ALA A 312 9.39 -6.83 4.11
C ALA A 312 8.25 -6.08 3.39
N PHE A 313 7.42 -5.35 4.14
CA PHE A 313 6.41 -4.46 3.59
C PHE A 313 7.03 -3.37 2.71
N LEU A 314 8.09 -2.70 3.20
CA LEU A 314 8.81 -1.69 2.41
C LEU A 314 9.43 -2.28 1.13
N ARG A 315 9.96 -3.51 1.19
CA ARG A 315 10.45 -4.22 -0.02
C ARG A 315 9.33 -4.51 -1.01
N ALA A 316 8.15 -4.92 -0.53
CA ALA A 316 6.99 -5.13 -1.40
C ALA A 316 6.54 -3.82 -2.07
N ALA A 317 6.47 -2.71 -1.32
CA ALA A 317 6.19 -1.38 -1.87
C ALA A 317 7.25 -0.94 -2.89
N GLN A 318 8.53 -1.27 -2.67
CA GLN A 318 9.59 -1.01 -3.64
C GLN A 318 9.40 -1.83 -4.93
N GLY A 319 9.00 -3.09 -4.82
CA GLY A 319 8.62 -3.92 -5.97
C GLY A 319 7.44 -3.30 -6.75
N ALA A 320 6.43 -2.78 -6.04
CA ALA A 320 5.32 -2.06 -6.65
C ALA A 320 5.81 -0.84 -7.45
N ARG A 321 6.68 0.00 -6.87
CA ARG A 321 7.28 1.15 -7.56
C ARG A 321 8.02 0.74 -8.83
N GLN A 322 8.86 -0.30 -8.76
CA GLN A 322 9.64 -0.78 -9.91
C GLN A 322 8.76 -1.36 -11.02
N ALA A 323 7.64 -1.97 -10.67
CA ALA A 323 6.64 -2.47 -11.62
C ALA A 323 5.68 -1.38 -12.15
N GLY A 324 5.78 -0.13 -11.66
CA GLY A 324 4.87 0.95 -12.01
C GLY A 324 3.45 0.78 -11.45
N ILE A 325 3.32 0.05 -10.35
CA ILE A 325 2.05 -0.14 -9.63
C ILE A 325 1.93 0.98 -8.61
N LYS A 326 0.85 1.75 -8.69
CA LYS A 326 0.50 2.75 -7.68
C LYS A 326 -0.31 2.12 -6.57
N VAL A 327 0.18 2.24 -5.34
CA VAL A 327 -0.47 1.72 -4.13
C VAL A 327 -1.30 2.83 -3.49
N TYR A 328 -2.58 2.56 -3.29
CA TYR A 328 -3.53 3.41 -2.58
C TYR A 328 -4.03 2.66 -1.36
N PRO A 329 -3.36 2.79 -0.21
CA PRO A 329 -3.87 2.25 1.03
C PRO A 329 -5.18 2.93 1.39
N ILE A 330 -6.11 2.16 1.95
CA ILE A 330 -7.39 2.59 2.51
C ILE A 330 -7.39 2.11 3.95
N ALA A 331 -7.11 3.02 4.87
CA ALA A 331 -7.20 2.73 6.29
C ALA A 331 -8.66 2.59 6.71
N ALA A 332 -8.97 1.48 7.36
CA ALA A 332 -10.30 1.15 7.85
C ALA A 332 -10.47 1.61 9.32
N SER A 333 -11.57 1.21 9.95
CA SER A 333 -11.82 1.53 11.36
C SER A 333 -10.71 1.00 12.28
N GLY A 334 -10.45 1.69 13.40
CA GLY A 334 -9.43 1.24 14.36
C GLY A 334 -7.97 1.23 13.89
N VAL A 335 -7.65 1.84 12.73
CA VAL A 335 -6.27 1.85 12.19
C VAL A 335 -5.23 2.33 13.22
N ALA A 336 -4.16 1.56 13.43
CA ALA A 336 -3.06 1.99 14.30
C ALA A 336 -2.12 3.00 13.63
N ASP A 337 -1.47 3.83 14.44
CA ASP A 337 -0.43 4.78 14.01
C ASP A 337 0.70 4.09 13.21
N SER A 338 1.08 2.87 13.58
CA SER A 338 2.08 2.08 12.85
C SER A 338 1.57 1.59 11.49
N ALA A 339 0.28 1.29 11.37
CA ALA A 339 -0.34 0.94 10.09
C ALA A 339 -0.42 2.17 9.18
N GLU A 340 -0.89 3.32 9.68
CA GLU A 340 -0.88 4.59 8.96
C GLU A 340 0.55 4.90 8.47
N PHE A 341 1.55 4.78 9.34
CA PHE A 341 2.95 5.04 9.00
C PHE A 341 3.48 4.15 7.88
N GLN A 342 3.14 2.86 7.89
CA GLN A 342 3.52 1.91 6.84
C GLN A 342 2.80 2.24 5.53
N MET A 343 1.48 2.38 5.59
CA MET A 343 0.64 2.70 4.44
C MET A 343 1.07 3.97 3.72
N ARG A 344 1.28 5.06 4.45
CA ARG A 344 1.71 6.35 3.88
C ARG A 344 3.06 6.26 3.19
N GLN A 345 4.00 5.45 3.71
CA GLN A 345 5.27 5.19 3.02
C GLN A 345 5.07 4.44 1.70
N ALA A 346 4.21 3.42 1.65
CA ALA A 346 3.91 2.71 0.40
C ALA A 346 3.23 3.61 -0.64
N ALA A 347 2.26 4.43 -0.20
CA ALA A 347 1.61 5.43 -1.05
C ALA A 347 2.63 6.43 -1.59
N GLN A 348 3.50 6.96 -0.72
CA GLN A 348 4.51 7.93 -1.12
C GLN A 348 5.47 7.35 -2.16
N LEU A 349 6.05 6.17 -1.87
CA LEU A 349 7.03 5.51 -2.71
C LEU A 349 6.51 5.20 -4.12
N THR A 350 5.22 4.88 -4.23
CA THR A 350 4.57 4.49 -5.49
C THR A 350 3.87 5.66 -6.18
N ARG A 351 3.99 6.89 -5.65
CA ARG A 351 3.27 8.08 -6.11
C ARG A 351 1.74 7.93 -6.10
N GLY A 352 1.24 7.10 -5.20
CA GLY A 352 -0.18 6.98 -4.85
C GLY A 352 -0.58 7.98 -3.77
N ARG A 353 -1.73 7.71 -3.16
CA ARG A 353 -2.33 8.54 -2.09
C ARG A 353 -2.78 7.65 -0.95
N TYR A 354 -2.71 8.18 0.27
CA TYR A 354 -3.28 7.55 1.44
C TYR A 354 -4.76 7.90 1.54
N LEU A 355 -5.63 6.89 1.55
CA LEU A 355 -7.05 7.03 1.73
C LEU A 355 -7.42 6.47 3.10
N PHE A 356 -8.54 6.94 3.65
CA PHE A 356 -9.01 6.50 4.97
C PHE A 356 -10.53 6.65 5.04
N LEU A 357 -11.19 5.70 5.69
CA LEU A 357 -12.62 5.73 5.95
C LEU A 357 -12.94 6.71 7.09
N THR A 358 -14.15 7.24 7.12
CA THR A 358 -14.59 8.21 8.12
C THR A 358 -15.94 7.82 8.73
N ASN A 359 -16.17 8.31 9.96
CA ASN A 359 -17.41 8.09 10.72
C ASN A 359 -18.65 8.78 10.12
N ASP A 360 -18.51 9.59 9.06
CA ASP A 360 -19.62 10.38 8.49
C ASP A 360 -20.75 9.51 7.92
N SER A 361 -20.45 8.27 7.53
CA SER A 361 -21.42 7.27 7.10
C SER A 361 -22.19 6.60 8.24
N GLY A 362 -21.63 6.60 9.46
CA GLY A 362 -22.12 5.81 10.59
C GLY A 362 -21.97 4.29 10.42
N VAL A 363 -21.20 3.84 9.42
CA VAL A 363 -20.93 2.43 9.13
C VAL A 363 -19.58 2.04 9.72
N GLY A 364 -19.50 0.83 10.29
CA GLY A 364 -18.28 0.31 10.91
C GLY A 364 -18.05 0.83 12.34
N ASN A 365 -16.95 0.39 12.94
CA ASN A 365 -16.45 0.92 14.21
C ASN A 365 -15.89 2.35 14.04
N ASP A 366 -15.49 2.95 15.17
CA ASP A 366 -14.90 4.30 15.15
C ASP A 366 -13.61 4.34 14.32
N HIS A 367 -13.57 5.29 13.39
CA HIS A 367 -12.41 5.59 12.55
C HIS A 367 -11.50 6.61 13.21
N ALA A 368 -10.20 6.33 13.21
CA ALA A 368 -9.20 7.29 13.68
C ALA A 368 -9.08 8.47 12.70
N GLU A 369 -9.01 9.68 13.26
CA GLU A 369 -8.67 10.87 12.47
C GLU A 369 -7.17 10.79 12.08
N PRO A 370 -6.83 10.88 10.78
CA PRO A 370 -5.45 10.72 10.33
C PRO A 370 -4.55 11.88 10.77
N HIS A 371 -3.24 11.62 10.86
CA HIS A 371 -2.24 12.61 11.22
C HIS A 371 -1.90 13.56 10.05
N ILE A 372 -2.90 14.31 9.57
CA ILE A 372 -2.83 15.23 8.43
C ILE A 372 -3.61 16.53 8.74
N PRO A 373 -3.25 17.67 8.14
CA PRO A 373 -3.81 18.97 8.55
C PRO A 373 -5.12 19.35 7.85
N CYS A 374 -5.40 18.78 6.68
CA CYS A 374 -6.62 19.08 5.94
C CYS A 374 -6.97 17.97 4.95
N TYR A 375 -8.27 17.78 4.69
CA TYR A 375 -8.79 16.78 3.74
C TYR A 375 -10.27 17.05 3.43
N GLN A 376 -10.79 16.36 2.43
CA GLN A 376 -12.20 16.43 2.01
C GLN A 376 -12.86 15.07 2.15
N VAL A 377 -13.99 15.03 2.85
CA VAL A 377 -14.82 13.83 3.01
C VAL A 377 -15.84 13.75 1.89
N GLN A 378 -16.01 12.55 1.36
CA GLN A 378 -16.92 12.21 0.27
C GLN A 378 -17.28 10.72 0.33
N LEU A 379 -18.14 10.24 -0.56
CA LEU A 379 -18.38 8.80 -0.68
C LEU A 379 -17.15 8.06 -1.22
N LEU A 380 -16.81 6.92 -0.61
CA LEU A 380 -15.67 6.08 -0.96
C LEU A 380 -15.70 5.71 -2.45
N LYS A 381 -16.86 5.28 -2.96
CA LYS A 381 -16.98 4.94 -4.39
C LYS A 381 -16.57 6.07 -5.33
N HIS A 382 -17.00 7.31 -5.06
CA HIS A 382 -16.66 8.46 -5.90
C HIS A 382 -15.17 8.75 -5.81
N LEU A 383 -14.60 8.64 -4.61
CA LEU A 383 -13.15 8.78 -4.41
C LEU A 383 -12.36 7.71 -5.17
N LEU A 384 -12.75 6.44 -5.14
CA LEU A 384 -12.04 5.35 -5.83
C LEU A 384 -12.17 5.46 -7.36
N VAL A 385 -13.38 5.71 -7.87
CA VAL A 385 -13.60 5.94 -9.31
C VAL A 385 -12.78 7.15 -9.79
N ARG A 386 -12.74 8.23 -9.02
CA ARG A 386 -11.96 9.43 -9.36
C ARG A 386 -10.46 9.22 -9.23
N THR A 387 -10.01 8.39 -8.28
CA THR A 387 -8.61 7.96 -8.17
C THR A 387 -8.18 7.24 -9.43
N ILE A 388 -8.97 6.26 -9.87
CA ILE A 388 -8.72 5.53 -11.11
C ILE A 388 -8.76 6.48 -12.32
N GLY A 389 -9.75 7.37 -12.40
CA GLY A 389 -9.82 8.38 -13.45
C GLY A 389 -8.58 9.28 -13.51
N SER A 390 -8.04 9.65 -12.34
CA SER A 390 -6.80 10.45 -12.27
C SER A 390 -5.62 9.70 -12.87
N GLU A 391 -5.55 8.39 -12.64
CA GLU A 391 -4.52 7.51 -13.21
C GLU A 391 -4.72 7.23 -14.69
N LEU A 392 -5.95 7.25 -15.20
CA LEU A 392 -6.20 7.12 -16.63
C LEU A 392 -5.92 8.43 -17.39
N GLU A 393 -6.17 9.59 -16.76
CA GLU A 393 -5.96 10.91 -17.38
C GLU A 393 -4.54 11.47 -17.19
N GLY A 394 -3.73 10.89 -16.29
CA GLY A 394 -2.40 11.41 -15.97
C GLY A 394 -2.43 12.76 -15.24
N ARG A 395 -3.50 13.05 -14.52
CA ARG A 395 -3.68 14.27 -13.70
C ARG A 395 -4.67 14.01 -12.58
N ARG A 396 -4.53 14.73 -11.45
CA ARG A 396 -5.52 14.65 -10.38
C ARG A 396 -6.87 15.18 -10.85
N LEU A 397 -7.92 14.43 -10.55
CA LEU A 397 -9.30 14.87 -10.70
C LEU A 397 -9.79 15.40 -9.34
N PRO A 398 -10.24 16.67 -9.26
CA PRO A 398 -10.71 17.26 -8.01
C PRO A 398 -12.08 16.71 -7.62
N VAL A 399 -12.42 16.76 -6.34
CA VAL A 399 -13.77 16.40 -5.87
C VAL A 399 -14.80 17.36 -6.48
N SER A 400 -15.95 16.84 -6.92
CA SER A 400 -17.08 17.68 -7.31
C SER A 400 -17.75 18.27 -6.07
N GLY A 401 -18.17 19.53 -6.12
CA GLY A 401 -18.88 20.16 -5.00
C GLY A 401 -20.17 19.46 -4.59
N SER A 402 -20.80 18.69 -5.51
CA SER A 402 -21.98 17.87 -5.22
C SER A 402 -21.68 16.56 -4.49
N GLU A 403 -20.41 16.14 -4.47
CA GLU A 403 -19.94 14.89 -3.85
C GLU A 403 -19.27 15.14 -2.48
N LEU A 404 -19.04 16.41 -2.14
CA LEU A 404 -18.40 16.82 -0.91
C LEU A 404 -19.38 16.72 0.27
N VAL A 405 -19.03 15.89 1.26
CA VAL A 405 -19.77 15.75 2.52
C VAL A 405 -19.34 16.83 3.50
N ARG A 406 -18.03 16.96 3.74
CA ARG A 406 -17.43 18.03 4.55
C ARG A 406 -15.95 18.22 4.20
N SER A 407 -15.38 19.32 4.69
CA SER A 407 -13.93 19.58 4.63
C SER A 407 -13.37 19.76 6.04
N VAL A 408 -12.16 19.27 6.26
CA VAL A 408 -11.31 19.64 7.39
C VAL A 408 -10.19 20.52 6.88
N GLY A 409 -9.95 21.65 7.55
CA GLY A 409 -9.03 22.68 7.07
C GLY A 409 -9.45 23.27 5.72
N ASN A 410 -8.47 23.77 4.95
CA ASN A 410 -8.68 24.41 3.65
C ASN A 410 -7.83 23.75 2.55
N PRO A 411 -8.16 22.51 2.12
CA PRO A 411 -7.51 21.89 0.98
C PRO A 411 -7.83 22.66 -0.30
N SER A 412 -6.83 22.87 -1.14
CA SER A 412 -7.02 23.29 -2.53
C SER A 412 -7.78 22.21 -3.31
N GLN A 413 -8.25 22.54 -4.52
CA GLN A 413 -8.92 21.55 -5.38
C GLN A 413 -8.01 20.34 -5.71
N ASP A 414 -6.69 20.57 -5.76
CA ASP A 414 -5.70 19.54 -5.99
C ASP A 414 -5.28 18.80 -4.71
N GLY A 415 -5.87 19.14 -3.55
CA GLY A 415 -5.59 18.50 -2.25
C GLY A 415 -4.34 19.03 -1.54
N ALA A 416 -3.78 20.17 -1.96
CA ALA A 416 -2.70 20.83 -1.22
C ALA A 416 -3.28 21.62 -0.04
N CYS A 417 -2.69 21.50 1.15
CA CYS A 417 -3.15 22.28 2.30
C CYS A 417 -2.49 23.67 2.36
N THR A 418 -3.31 24.72 2.52
CA THR A 418 -2.83 26.11 2.67
C THR A 418 -3.28 26.74 4.00
N LEU A 419 -2.45 27.61 4.59
CA LEU A 419 -2.85 28.55 5.65
C LEU A 419 -3.89 29.56 5.14
N GLN A 420 -4.49 30.29 6.09
CA GLN A 420 -5.33 31.46 5.83
C GLN A 420 -4.64 32.58 5.03
N ASP A 421 -3.31 32.66 5.00
CA ASP A 421 -2.57 33.65 4.20
C ASP A 421 -2.24 33.18 2.77
N GLY A 422 -2.71 31.98 2.38
CA GLY A 422 -2.47 31.39 1.07
C GLY A 422 -1.12 30.69 0.93
N THR A 423 -0.27 30.69 1.96
CA THR A 423 0.96 29.90 1.99
C THR A 423 0.62 28.44 2.24
N VAL A 424 1.13 27.51 1.42
CA VAL A 424 1.02 26.07 1.68
C VAL A 424 1.69 25.78 3.03
N THR A 425 0.92 25.38 4.05
CA THR A 425 1.51 24.89 5.31
C THR A 425 1.33 23.43 5.52
N TYR A 426 2.47 22.93 5.92
CA TYR A 426 2.72 21.73 6.63
C TYR A 426 2.63 22.09 8.13
N TYR A 427 1.78 21.44 8.94
CA TYR A 427 1.89 21.52 10.41
C TYR A 427 3.00 20.61 10.97
#